data_AF-A0A496B8B3-F1
#
_entry.id   AF-A0A496B8B3-F1
#
_cell.length_a   1.000
_cell.length_b   1.000
_cell.length_c   1.000
_cell.angle_alpha   90.00
_cell.angle_beta   90.00
_cell.angle_gamma   90.00
#
_symmetry.space_group_name_H-M   'P 1'
#
loop_
_entity.id
_entity.type
_entity.pdbx_description
1 polymer ?
#
loop_
_entity_poly.entity_id
_entity_poly.type
_entity_poly.pdbx_seq_one_letter_code
_entity_poly.pdbx_strand_id
1 'polypeptide(L)'
;MVYLFEKEAPQLFRKKWYRHPLFSSRYTKELLAKVLAKHLPELFLNDIATPLMITCSDLINGSGYVFKTGGYRNPALHTSNDSAPLLNVRLREAILASCAAPTFFDPSLIGNALLSDGSLWASNPSLVALTEAVSVFGRNMDELRMLSIGTGRSQNMYRKHRKWGFLTGWGGQKIISYLLTVQSQTAAEMTKSLLKENYLRVNPQIDFWELDGVGQLAHLKSLASRDFERLAAEIETFIRSGR
;
A
#
# COMPACT_ATOMS: atom_id res chain seq x y z
N MET A 1 -15.66 -4.11 1.84
CA MET A 1 -14.21 -4.41 1.97
C MET A 1 -13.94 -5.52 2.99
N VAL A 2 -14.38 -5.39 4.27
CA VAL A 2 -14.17 -6.42 5.31
C VAL A 2 -14.73 -7.80 4.91
N TYR A 3 -15.95 -7.85 4.38
CA TYR A 3 -16.58 -9.09 3.90
C TYR A 3 -15.78 -9.82 2.80
N LEU A 4 -15.16 -9.08 1.89
CA LEU A 4 -14.32 -9.65 0.84
C LEU A 4 -13.10 -10.34 1.45
N PHE A 5 -12.45 -9.69 2.42
CA PHE A 5 -11.29 -10.27 3.09
C PHE A 5 -11.67 -11.51 3.91
N GLU A 6 -12.77 -11.46 4.66
CA GLU A 6 -13.27 -12.62 5.43
C GLU A 6 -13.54 -13.85 4.55
N LYS A 7 -14.10 -13.63 3.37
CA LYS A 7 -14.50 -14.72 2.47
C LYS A 7 -13.34 -15.27 1.65
N GLU A 8 -12.46 -14.40 1.16
CA GLU A 8 -11.46 -14.77 0.15
C GLU A 8 -10.06 -14.97 0.76
N ALA A 9 -9.70 -14.32 1.89
CA ALA A 9 -8.37 -14.44 2.49
C ALA A 9 -7.97 -15.86 2.92
N PRO A 10 -8.85 -16.70 3.48
CA PRO A 10 -8.50 -18.09 3.81
C PRO A 10 -8.09 -18.91 2.57
N GLN A 11 -8.69 -18.62 1.42
CA GLN A 11 -8.35 -19.28 0.16
C GLN A 11 -7.06 -18.68 -0.41
N LEU A 12 -6.95 -17.35 -0.40
CA LEU A 12 -5.81 -16.60 -0.94
C LEU A 12 -4.49 -16.98 -0.28
N PHE A 13 -4.47 -17.10 1.05
CA PHE A 13 -3.27 -17.40 1.84
C PHE A 13 -3.11 -18.88 2.21
N ARG A 14 -3.72 -19.79 1.44
CA ARG A 14 -3.57 -21.23 1.67
C ARG A 14 -2.14 -21.68 1.36
N LYS A 15 -1.35 -21.96 2.41
CA LYS A 15 0.04 -22.42 2.29
C LYS A 15 0.09 -23.75 1.52
N LYS A 16 0.94 -23.82 0.49
CA LYS A 16 1.19 -25.06 -0.26
C LYS A 16 2.47 -25.69 0.26
N TRP A 17 2.37 -26.92 0.80
CA TRP A 17 3.46 -27.63 1.47
C TRP A 17 4.73 -27.82 0.61
N TYR A 18 4.62 -27.77 -0.71
CA TYR A 18 5.73 -27.93 -1.66
C TYR A 18 6.40 -26.62 -2.10
N ARG A 19 5.87 -25.44 -1.75
CA ARG A 19 6.47 -24.14 -2.11
C ARG A 19 7.29 -23.62 -0.93
N HIS A 20 8.60 -23.85 -0.98
CA HIS A 20 9.49 -23.30 0.03
C HIS A 20 9.75 -21.81 -0.27
N PRO A 21 9.57 -20.89 0.71
CA PRO A 21 9.75 -19.44 0.51
C PRO A 21 11.17 -19.02 0.13
N LEU A 22 12.15 -19.93 0.27
CA LEU A 22 13.53 -19.72 -0.17
C LEU A 22 13.73 -19.89 -1.69
N PHE A 23 12.84 -20.65 -2.36
CA PHE A 23 12.99 -21.01 -3.78
C PHE A 23 11.84 -20.50 -4.66
N SER A 24 10.72 -20.08 -4.07
CA SER A 24 9.54 -19.59 -4.79
C SER A 24 8.69 -18.68 -3.91
N SER A 25 7.90 -17.81 -4.53
CA SER A 25 6.87 -17.04 -3.82
C SER A 25 5.89 -17.96 -3.09
N ARG A 26 5.46 -17.54 -1.89
CA ARG A 26 4.58 -18.33 -1.01
C ARG A 26 3.20 -18.60 -1.62
N TYR A 27 2.73 -17.70 -2.48
CA TYR A 27 1.39 -17.72 -3.05
C TYR A 27 1.39 -17.49 -4.56
N THR A 28 0.36 -18.06 -5.21
CA THR A 28 0.14 -17.98 -6.65
C THR A 28 -0.71 -16.76 -6.99
N LYS A 29 -0.24 -15.92 -7.92
CA LYS A 29 -0.96 -14.74 -8.39
C LYS A 29 -2.30 -15.05 -9.03
N GLU A 30 -2.43 -16.22 -9.63
CA GLU A 30 -3.63 -16.65 -10.36
C GLU A 30 -4.84 -16.66 -9.43
N LEU A 31 -4.64 -16.95 -8.14
CA LEU A 31 -5.71 -16.92 -7.17
C LEU A 31 -6.13 -15.50 -6.83
N LEU A 32 -5.15 -14.59 -6.63
CA LEU A 32 -5.44 -13.17 -6.43
C LEU A 32 -6.16 -12.58 -7.65
N ALA A 33 -5.69 -12.89 -8.87
CA ALA A 33 -6.31 -12.46 -10.11
C ALA A 33 -7.77 -12.95 -10.23
N LYS A 34 -8.05 -14.21 -9.87
CA LYS A 34 -9.43 -14.75 -9.83
C LYS A 34 -10.32 -14.03 -8.82
N VAL A 35 -9.80 -13.74 -7.63
CA VAL A 35 -10.52 -12.97 -6.61
C VAL A 35 -10.82 -11.55 -7.11
N LEU A 36 -9.83 -10.88 -7.70
CA LEU A 36 -10.03 -9.54 -8.29
C LEU A 36 -11.06 -9.57 -9.42
N ALA A 37 -11.02 -10.57 -10.29
CA ALA A 37 -11.97 -10.72 -11.39
C ALA A 37 -13.41 -10.94 -10.92
N LYS A 38 -13.60 -11.59 -9.76
CA LYS A 38 -14.91 -11.85 -9.15
C LYS A 38 -15.55 -10.60 -8.54
N HIS A 39 -14.75 -9.69 -8.00
CA HIS A 39 -15.24 -8.57 -7.18
C HIS A 39 -15.11 -7.19 -7.83
N LEU A 40 -14.19 -7.03 -8.78
CA LEU A 40 -14.00 -5.78 -9.50
C LEU A 40 -14.50 -5.93 -10.92
N PRO A 41 -15.11 -4.92 -11.55
CA PRO A 41 -15.45 -4.96 -12.97
C PRO A 41 -14.19 -4.97 -13.85
N GLU A 42 -14.38 -5.29 -15.13
CA GLU A 42 -13.33 -5.17 -16.14
C GLU A 42 -13.34 -3.74 -16.65
N LEU A 43 -12.43 -2.92 -16.10
CA LEU A 43 -12.27 -1.51 -16.43
C LEU A 43 -10.81 -1.22 -16.75
N PHE A 44 -10.57 -0.30 -17.67
CA PHE A 44 -9.27 0.32 -17.84
C PHE A 44 -9.08 1.41 -16.80
N LEU A 45 -7.84 1.68 -16.42
CA LEU A 45 -7.53 2.79 -15.49
C LEU A 45 -8.08 4.13 -16.01
N ASN A 46 -8.08 4.32 -17.32
CA ASN A 46 -8.58 5.55 -17.94
C ASN A 46 -10.09 5.73 -17.89
N ASP A 47 -10.85 4.64 -17.66
CA ASP A 47 -12.30 4.72 -17.53
C ASP A 47 -12.73 5.29 -16.16
N ILE A 48 -11.78 5.44 -15.23
CA ILE A 48 -12.04 5.91 -13.86
C ILE A 48 -12.02 7.45 -13.85
N ALA A 49 -13.19 8.04 -13.63
CA ALA A 49 -13.38 9.49 -13.62
C ALA A 49 -12.64 10.19 -12.46
N THR A 50 -12.64 9.57 -11.28
CA THR A 50 -11.94 10.09 -10.11
C THR A 50 -10.44 9.91 -10.29
N PRO A 51 -9.60 10.93 -10.00
CA PRO A 51 -8.15 10.74 -9.92
C PRO A 51 -7.80 9.53 -9.04
N LEU A 52 -7.16 8.53 -9.65
CA LEU A 52 -6.69 7.34 -8.95
C LEU A 52 -5.20 7.18 -9.17
N MET A 53 -4.53 6.80 -8.08
CA MET A 53 -3.11 6.53 -8.04
C MET A 53 -2.87 5.18 -7.38
N ILE A 54 -2.11 4.29 -8.01
CA ILE A 54 -1.71 2.99 -7.45
C ILE A 54 -0.18 2.88 -7.53
N THR A 55 0.47 2.71 -6.38
CA THR A 55 1.93 2.62 -6.30
C THR A 55 2.42 1.19 -6.56
N CYS A 56 3.53 1.08 -7.28
CA CYS A 56 4.27 -0.14 -7.59
C CYS A 56 5.76 0.15 -7.52
N SER A 57 6.59 -0.88 -7.54
CA SER A 57 8.04 -0.76 -7.62
C SER A 57 8.53 -1.35 -8.93
N ASP A 58 9.27 -0.58 -9.71
CA ASP A 58 9.94 -1.08 -10.92
C ASP A 58 11.25 -1.76 -10.51
N LEU A 59 11.27 -3.09 -10.64
CA LEU A 59 12.41 -3.90 -10.25
C LEU A 59 13.57 -3.84 -11.24
N ILE A 60 13.31 -3.53 -12.51
CA ILE A 60 14.35 -3.44 -13.53
C ILE A 60 15.12 -2.13 -13.34
N ASN A 61 14.39 -1.03 -13.19
CA ASN A 61 14.99 0.30 -13.07
C ASN A 61 15.32 0.71 -11.63
N GLY A 62 14.85 -0.04 -10.63
CA GLY A 62 15.07 0.27 -9.21
C GLY A 62 14.37 1.56 -8.76
N SER A 63 13.23 1.90 -9.37
CA SER A 63 12.52 3.15 -9.14
C SER A 63 11.08 2.94 -8.68
N GLY A 64 10.49 3.97 -8.07
CA GLY A 64 9.04 4.00 -7.86
C GLY A 64 8.29 4.03 -9.19
N TYR A 65 7.20 3.29 -9.26
CA TYR A 65 6.27 3.30 -10.40
C TYR A 65 4.88 3.65 -9.88
N VAL A 66 4.13 4.46 -10.64
CA VAL A 66 2.82 4.93 -10.22
C VAL A 66 1.85 4.82 -11.39
N PHE A 67 0.89 3.91 -11.28
CA PHE A 67 -0.27 3.89 -12.16
C PHE A 67 -1.17 5.08 -11.85
N LYS A 68 -1.58 5.80 -12.90
CA LYS A 68 -2.43 6.99 -12.81
C LYS A 68 -3.54 6.92 -13.85
N THR A 69 -4.67 7.55 -13.57
CA THR A 69 -5.75 7.71 -14.57
C THR A 69 -5.33 8.75 -15.61
N GLY A 70 -5.52 8.44 -16.89
CA GLY A 70 -4.84 9.09 -18.02
C GLY A 70 -5.07 10.58 -18.25
N GLY A 71 -6.01 11.21 -17.54
CA GLY A 71 -6.29 12.65 -17.62
C GLY A 71 -5.36 13.55 -16.81
N TYR A 72 -4.59 12.98 -15.86
CA TYR A 72 -3.79 13.74 -14.89
C TYR A 72 -2.29 13.50 -15.07
N ARG A 73 -1.82 13.48 -16.33
CA ARG A 73 -0.39 13.41 -16.62
C ARG A 73 0.13 14.82 -16.87
N ASN A 74 1.12 15.26 -16.10
CA ASN A 74 1.88 16.46 -16.42
C ASN A 74 3.07 16.08 -17.33
N PRO A 75 3.10 16.50 -18.60
CA PRO A 75 4.17 16.13 -19.51
C PRO A 75 5.55 16.66 -19.12
N ALA A 76 5.61 17.71 -18.29
CA ALA A 76 6.86 18.31 -17.83
C ALA A 76 7.51 17.54 -16.66
N LEU A 77 6.78 16.61 -16.03
CA LEU A 77 7.26 15.82 -14.88
C LEU A 77 7.56 14.37 -15.25
N HIS A 78 7.60 14.05 -16.55
CA HIS A 78 7.97 12.72 -17.04
C HIS A 78 9.38 12.37 -16.57
N THR A 79 9.47 11.50 -15.56
CA THR A 79 10.69 10.75 -15.32
C THR A 79 10.82 9.72 -16.45
N SER A 80 12.05 9.42 -16.84
CA SER A 80 12.44 8.59 -18.00
C SER A 80 11.87 7.15 -18.04
N ASN A 81 11.05 6.75 -17.07
CA ASN A 81 10.48 5.41 -16.92
C ASN A 81 8.97 5.34 -17.23
N ASP A 82 8.41 6.32 -17.93
CA ASP A 82 7.03 6.29 -18.46
C ASP A 82 6.89 5.28 -19.65
N SER A 83 7.41 4.07 -19.46
CA SER A 83 7.50 3.00 -20.46
C SER A 83 6.23 2.15 -20.51
N ALA A 84 5.09 2.81 -20.75
CA ALA A 84 3.96 2.28 -21.50
C ALA A 84 2.90 3.40 -21.59
N PRO A 85 2.21 3.56 -22.73
CA PRO A 85 0.93 4.25 -22.71
C PRO A 85 0.00 3.44 -21.78
N LEU A 86 -0.08 3.88 -20.51
CA LEU A 86 -1.01 3.41 -19.48
C LEU A 86 -2.48 3.39 -19.93
N LEU A 87 -2.77 3.95 -21.12
CA LEU A 87 -4.06 3.98 -21.77
C LEU A 87 -4.77 2.63 -21.82
N ASN A 88 -4.03 1.53 -21.88
CA ASN A 88 -4.61 0.19 -22.02
C ASN A 88 -4.37 -0.73 -20.81
N VAL A 89 -3.97 -0.19 -19.65
CA VAL A 89 -3.79 -1.02 -18.45
C VAL A 89 -5.13 -1.22 -17.74
N ARG A 90 -5.48 -2.48 -17.47
CA ARG A 90 -6.70 -2.80 -16.73
C ARG A 90 -6.49 -2.50 -15.25
N LEU A 91 -7.53 -1.99 -14.58
CA LEU A 91 -7.51 -1.71 -13.14
C LEU A 91 -7.06 -2.95 -12.33
N ARG A 92 -7.56 -4.13 -12.70
CA ARG A 92 -7.21 -5.40 -12.03
C ARG A 92 -5.73 -5.74 -12.19
N GLU A 93 -5.10 -5.41 -13.31
CA GLU A 93 -3.66 -5.66 -13.54
C GLU A 93 -2.79 -4.73 -12.70
N ALA A 94 -3.16 -3.44 -12.62
CA ALA A 94 -2.50 -2.47 -11.77
C ALA A 94 -2.57 -2.87 -10.28
N ILE A 95 -3.74 -3.31 -9.82
CA ILE A 95 -3.91 -3.81 -8.45
C ILE A 95 -3.08 -5.08 -8.22
N LEU A 96 -3.08 -6.02 -9.18
CA LEU A 96 -2.31 -7.25 -9.08
C LEU A 96 -0.79 -6.99 -8.99
N ALA A 97 -0.29 -6.02 -9.76
CA ALA A 97 1.10 -5.56 -9.68
C ALA A 97 1.41 -4.89 -8.34
N SER A 98 0.50 -4.03 -7.85
CA SER A 98 0.66 -3.32 -6.57
C SER A 98 0.64 -4.25 -5.35
N CYS A 99 -0.06 -5.38 -5.42
CA CYS A 99 -0.09 -6.37 -4.35
C CYS A 99 1.01 -7.45 -4.44
N ALA A 100 1.94 -7.31 -5.39
CA ALA A 100 2.97 -8.31 -5.66
C ALA A 100 4.12 -8.27 -4.63
N ALA A 101 3.80 -8.48 -3.35
CA ALA A 101 4.74 -8.33 -2.25
C ALA A 101 5.92 -9.31 -2.35
N PRO A 102 7.18 -8.86 -2.15
CA PRO A 102 8.33 -9.74 -2.20
C PRO A 102 8.16 -10.92 -1.26
N THR A 103 8.59 -12.10 -1.70
CA THR A 103 8.41 -13.41 -1.02
C THR A 103 6.97 -13.94 -0.96
N PHE A 104 5.94 -13.11 -1.16
CA PHE A 104 4.54 -13.54 -1.16
C PHE A 104 4.04 -13.88 -2.55
N PHE A 105 4.26 -12.99 -3.51
CA PHE A 105 3.81 -13.11 -4.90
C PHE A 105 4.98 -12.77 -5.84
N ASP A 106 4.98 -13.35 -7.04
CA ASP A 106 5.99 -13.01 -8.06
C ASP A 106 5.84 -11.53 -8.51
N PRO A 107 6.76 -10.93 -9.28
CA PRO A 107 6.54 -9.62 -9.92
C PRO A 107 5.68 -9.72 -11.19
N SER A 108 4.95 -8.67 -11.56
CA SER A 108 4.04 -8.61 -12.73
C SER A 108 4.71 -7.86 -13.87
N LEU A 109 4.80 -8.49 -15.05
CA LEU A 109 5.31 -7.82 -16.24
C LEU A 109 4.15 -7.10 -16.95
N ILE A 110 4.19 -5.77 -17.02
CA ILE A 110 3.20 -4.94 -17.72
C ILE A 110 3.95 -4.06 -18.73
N GLY A 111 3.72 -4.32 -20.03
CA GLY A 111 4.57 -3.78 -21.08
C GLY A 111 6.01 -4.25 -20.88
N ASN A 112 6.94 -3.31 -20.72
CA ASN A 112 8.36 -3.58 -20.45
C ASN A 112 8.74 -3.43 -18.97
N ALA A 113 7.79 -3.08 -18.10
CA ALA A 113 8.06 -2.83 -16.69
C ALA A 113 7.80 -4.10 -15.85
N LEU A 114 8.80 -4.52 -15.07
CA LEU A 114 8.67 -5.61 -14.11
C LEU A 114 8.30 -5.03 -12.74
N LEU A 115 7.01 -5.10 -12.41
CA LEU A 115 6.43 -4.38 -11.29
C LEU A 115 6.20 -5.29 -10.08
N SER A 116 6.56 -4.78 -8.90
CA SER A 116 6.29 -5.40 -7.60
C SER A 116 5.52 -4.42 -6.70
N ASP A 117 5.27 -4.84 -5.46
CA ASP A 117 4.48 -4.11 -4.50
C ASP A 117 5.03 -2.71 -4.23
N GLY A 118 4.14 -1.72 -4.17
CA GLY A 118 4.48 -0.32 -3.92
C GLY A 118 5.02 -0.06 -2.52
N SER A 119 4.80 -0.97 -1.57
CA SER A 119 5.27 -0.85 -0.19
C SER A 119 6.79 -0.80 -0.06
N LEU A 120 7.56 -1.25 -1.05
CA LEU A 120 9.02 -1.19 -1.03
C LEU A 120 9.58 0.25 -0.96
N TRP A 121 8.82 1.25 -1.43
CA TRP A 121 9.22 2.65 -1.36
C TRP A 121 8.09 3.57 -0.87
N ALA A 122 6.83 3.23 -1.10
CA ALA A 122 5.65 4.02 -0.76
C ALA A 122 4.63 3.20 0.06
N SER A 123 5.07 2.63 1.20
CA SER A 123 4.18 1.95 2.17
C SER A 123 3.15 2.90 2.82
N ASN A 124 3.36 4.21 2.70
CA ASN A 124 2.33 5.23 2.87
C ASN A 124 2.38 6.17 1.65
N PRO A 125 1.41 6.10 0.72
CA PRO A 125 1.41 6.92 -0.48
C PRO A 125 1.00 8.38 -0.24
N SER A 126 0.77 8.81 1.02
CA SER A 126 0.31 10.17 1.36
C SER A 126 1.22 11.25 0.78
N LEU A 127 2.54 11.13 0.95
CA LEU A 127 3.48 12.12 0.43
C LEU A 127 3.51 12.13 -1.11
N VAL A 128 3.37 10.95 -1.73
CA VAL A 128 3.27 10.82 -3.20
C VAL A 128 2.02 11.53 -3.72
N ALA A 129 0.88 11.33 -3.05
CA ALA A 129 -0.39 11.97 -3.39
C ALA A 129 -0.33 13.48 -3.19
N LEU A 130 0.35 13.96 -2.14
CA LEU A 130 0.55 15.39 -1.91
C LEU A 130 1.39 16.03 -3.02
N THR A 131 2.51 15.39 -3.39
CA THR A 131 3.34 15.84 -4.51
C THR A 131 2.55 15.90 -5.80
N GLU A 132 1.70 14.91 -6.07
CA GLU A 132 0.83 14.92 -7.25
C GLU A 132 -0.16 16.09 -7.22
N ALA A 133 -0.85 16.29 -6.10
CA ALA A 133 -1.81 17.37 -5.95
C ALA A 133 -1.19 18.75 -6.20
N VAL A 134 0.05 18.97 -5.76
CA VAL A 134 0.76 20.23 -6.00
C VAL A 134 1.30 20.32 -7.43
N SER A 135 2.01 19.29 -7.89
CA SER A 135 2.82 19.36 -9.12
C SER A 135 2.03 19.08 -10.40
N VAL A 136 0.96 18.29 -10.32
CA VAL A 136 0.12 17.92 -11.47
C VAL A 136 -1.19 18.69 -11.45
N PHE A 137 -1.84 18.81 -10.29
CA PHE A 137 -3.10 19.54 -10.18
C PHE A 137 -2.93 21.04 -9.88
N GLY A 138 -1.69 21.50 -9.65
CA GLY A 138 -1.38 22.91 -9.43
C GLY A 138 -2.01 23.48 -8.16
N ARG A 139 -2.34 22.63 -7.17
CA ARG A 139 -3.01 23.06 -5.94
C ARG A 139 -2.01 23.59 -4.93
N ASN A 140 -2.39 24.65 -4.24
CA ASN A 140 -1.59 25.17 -3.14
C ASN A 140 -1.76 24.28 -1.90
N MET A 141 -0.71 24.18 -1.06
CA MET A 141 -0.72 23.30 0.11
C MET A 141 -1.83 23.63 1.14
N ASP A 142 -2.26 24.88 1.21
CA ASP A 142 -3.33 25.37 2.08
C ASP A 142 -4.74 24.99 1.59
N GLU A 143 -4.90 24.71 0.30
CA GLU A 143 -6.13 24.19 -0.32
C GLU A 143 -6.29 22.67 -0.15
N LEU A 144 -5.22 21.99 0.28
CA LEU A 144 -5.17 20.54 0.33
C LEU A 144 -5.55 20.01 1.69
N ARG A 145 -6.40 18.98 1.69
CA ARG A 145 -6.76 18.20 2.86
C ARG A 145 -6.66 16.72 2.57
N MET A 146 -6.14 15.95 3.51
CA MET A 146 -5.84 14.55 3.31
C MET A 146 -6.20 13.69 4.53
N LEU A 147 -7.05 12.69 4.27
CA LEU A 147 -7.31 11.59 5.19
C LEU A 147 -6.48 10.37 4.76
N SER A 148 -5.56 9.95 5.62
CA SER A 148 -4.73 8.75 5.42
C SER A 148 -5.23 7.61 6.30
N ILE A 149 -5.48 6.44 5.72
CA ILE A 149 -5.92 5.24 6.46
C ILE A 149 -4.80 4.21 6.40
N GLY A 150 -4.25 3.86 7.55
CA GLY A 150 -3.22 2.83 7.68
C GLY A 150 -3.78 1.48 8.14
N THR A 151 -3.05 0.42 7.86
CA THR A 151 -3.40 -0.98 8.20
C THR A 151 -2.90 -1.41 9.58
N GLY A 152 -2.51 -0.45 10.42
CA GLY A 152 -1.93 -0.68 11.73
C GLY A 152 -0.41 -0.55 11.74
N ARG A 153 0.14 -0.25 12.91
CA ARG A 153 1.58 -0.23 13.17
C ARG A 153 1.94 -1.09 14.37
N SER A 154 2.95 -1.93 14.21
CA SER A 154 3.54 -2.67 15.32
C SER A 154 4.50 -1.78 16.11
N GLN A 155 4.37 -1.78 17.43
CA GLN A 155 5.31 -1.11 18.32
C GLN A 155 6.35 -2.08 18.89
N ASN A 156 7.43 -1.51 19.43
CA ASN A 156 8.44 -2.26 20.20
C ASN A 156 9.02 -3.47 19.45
N MET A 157 9.16 -3.37 18.13
CA MET A 157 9.71 -4.48 17.33
C MET A 157 11.08 -4.89 17.84
N TYR A 158 11.99 -3.97 18.14
CA TYR A 158 13.29 -4.31 18.71
C TYR A 158 13.40 -3.94 20.18
N ARG A 159 14.15 -4.77 20.91
CA ARG A 159 14.67 -4.50 22.26
C ARG A 159 16.19 -4.41 22.19
N LYS A 160 16.83 -3.77 23.17
CA LYS A 160 18.30 -3.75 23.26
C LYS A 160 18.84 -5.18 23.18
N HIS A 161 19.72 -5.44 22.22
CA HIS A 161 20.35 -6.73 21.99
C HIS A 161 21.87 -6.56 21.94
N ARG A 162 22.63 -7.54 22.47
CA ARG A 162 24.10 -7.45 22.57
C ARG A 162 24.83 -7.76 21.25
N LYS A 163 24.17 -8.45 20.31
CA LYS A 163 24.74 -8.83 18.99
C LYS A 163 23.75 -8.52 17.86
N TRP A 164 24.12 -7.68 16.91
CA TRP A 164 23.25 -7.20 15.82
C TRP A 164 23.59 -7.85 14.47
N GLY A 165 23.61 -9.19 14.41
CA GLY A 165 23.72 -9.92 13.13
C GLY A 165 22.36 -10.01 12.43
N PHE A 166 22.38 -10.22 11.09
CA PHE A 166 21.16 -10.29 10.26
C PHE A 166 20.14 -11.33 10.80
N LEU A 167 20.61 -12.53 11.14
CA LEU A 167 19.77 -13.59 11.69
C LEU A 167 19.56 -13.52 13.20
N THR A 168 20.32 -12.67 13.92
CA THR A 168 20.26 -12.57 15.38
C THR A 168 19.49 -11.31 15.79
N GLY A 169 20.20 -10.21 16.04
CA GLY A 169 19.58 -8.96 16.50
C GLY A 169 18.58 -8.37 15.52
N TRP A 170 18.80 -8.50 14.20
CA TRP A 170 17.90 -7.99 13.16
C TRP A 170 16.77 -8.96 12.79
N GLY A 171 16.83 -10.22 13.23
CA GLY A 171 15.74 -11.19 13.06
C GLY A 171 15.27 -11.44 11.62
N GLY A 172 16.14 -11.29 10.61
CA GLY A 172 15.87 -11.63 9.20
C GLY A 172 14.65 -10.92 8.61
N GLN A 173 13.48 -11.56 8.62
CA GLN A 173 12.24 -10.95 8.14
C GLN A 173 11.79 -9.74 8.97
N LYS A 174 12.18 -9.70 10.24
CA LYS A 174 11.82 -8.62 11.15
C LYS A 174 12.39 -7.25 10.74
N ILE A 175 13.57 -7.22 10.10
CA ILE A 175 14.12 -5.97 9.57
C ILE A 175 13.27 -5.44 8.42
N ILE A 176 12.68 -6.30 7.60
CA ILE A 176 11.80 -5.91 6.49
C ILE A 176 10.54 -5.23 7.04
N SER A 177 9.84 -5.87 7.99
CA SER A 177 8.66 -5.28 8.66
C SER A 177 8.99 -3.95 9.34
N TYR A 178 10.18 -3.85 9.94
CA TYR A 178 10.66 -2.62 10.55
C TYR A 178 10.88 -1.50 9.53
N LEU A 179 11.61 -1.76 8.45
CA LEU A 179 11.86 -0.79 7.38
C LEU A 179 10.55 -0.27 6.78
N LEU A 180 9.61 -1.16 6.46
CA LEU A 180 8.29 -0.80 5.95
C LEU A 180 7.51 0.09 6.93
N THR A 181 7.56 -0.24 8.23
CA THR A 181 6.89 0.53 9.28
C THR A 181 7.50 1.92 9.44
N VAL A 182 8.83 2.01 9.47
CA VAL A 182 9.56 3.28 9.60
C VAL A 182 9.26 4.17 8.39
N GLN A 183 9.37 3.65 7.16
CA GLN A 183 9.01 4.40 5.96
C GLN A 183 7.57 4.93 6.01
N SER A 184 6.61 4.09 6.42
CA SER A 184 5.21 4.48 6.52
C SER A 184 5.01 5.62 7.53
N GLN A 185 5.70 5.56 8.68
CA GLN A 185 5.65 6.59 9.73
C GLN A 185 6.31 7.89 9.29
N THR A 186 7.53 7.83 8.77
CA THR A 186 8.27 9.00 8.29
C THR A 186 7.50 9.74 7.20
N ALA A 187 6.92 9.03 6.22
CA ALA A 187 6.09 9.65 5.20
C ALA A 187 4.84 10.32 5.80
N ALA A 188 4.25 9.75 6.86
CA ALA A 188 3.13 10.38 7.57
C ALA A 188 3.54 11.67 8.28
N GLU A 189 4.67 11.64 8.98
CA GLU A 189 5.19 12.78 9.75
C GLU A 189 5.58 13.92 8.83
N MET A 190 6.25 13.63 7.71
CA MET A 190 6.55 14.61 6.66
C MET A 190 5.25 15.22 6.11
N THR A 191 4.26 14.39 5.78
CA THR A 191 2.97 14.88 5.26
C THR A 191 2.21 15.72 6.30
N LYS A 192 2.18 15.30 7.58
CA LYS A 192 1.59 16.08 8.68
C LYS A 192 2.32 17.40 8.88
N SER A 193 3.64 17.43 8.76
CA SER A 193 4.43 18.66 8.88
C SER A 193 4.07 19.67 7.78
N LEU A 194 3.87 19.18 6.54
CA LEU A 194 3.49 20.01 5.40
C LEU A 194 2.05 20.50 5.49
N LEU A 195 1.09 19.60 5.74
CA LEU A 195 -0.35 19.93 5.74
C LEU A 195 -0.91 20.38 7.09
N LYS A 196 -0.15 20.24 8.18
CA LYS A 196 -0.54 20.61 9.55
C LYS A 196 -1.91 20.01 9.90
N GLU A 197 -2.89 20.83 10.28
CA GLU A 197 -4.22 20.36 10.65
C GLU A 197 -5.07 19.85 9.48
N ASN A 198 -4.65 20.08 8.24
CA ASN A 198 -5.30 19.52 7.06
C ASN A 198 -4.87 18.07 6.76
N TYR A 199 -4.10 17.43 7.64
CA TYR A 199 -3.80 16.00 7.54
C TYR A 199 -4.24 15.24 8.78
N LEU A 200 -5.13 14.27 8.56
CA LEU A 200 -5.57 13.31 9.56
C LEU A 200 -5.14 11.91 9.14
N ARG A 201 -4.45 11.19 10.03
CA ARG A 201 -4.10 9.78 9.80
C ARG A 201 -4.73 8.88 10.84
N VAL A 202 -5.58 7.97 10.37
CA VAL A 202 -6.13 6.87 11.16
C VAL A 202 -5.22 5.67 10.99
N ASN A 203 -4.39 5.38 12.00
CA ASN A 203 -3.51 4.22 11.96
C ASN A 203 -3.40 3.55 13.35
N PRO A 204 -4.12 2.44 13.56
CA PRO A 204 -4.22 1.81 14.87
C PRO A 204 -2.87 1.24 15.34
N GLN A 205 -2.67 1.15 16.65
CA GLN A 205 -1.55 0.40 17.21
C GLN A 205 -1.98 -1.05 17.36
N ILE A 206 -1.21 -1.96 16.77
CA ILE A 206 -1.48 -3.39 16.80
C ILE A 206 -0.24 -4.13 17.32
N ASP A 207 -0.44 -5.31 17.89
CA ASP A 207 0.68 -6.21 18.17
C ASP A 207 1.33 -6.70 16.86
N PHE A 208 2.45 -7.41 16.96
CA PHE A 208 3.10 -7.95 15.78
C PHE A 208 2.12 -8.84 14.99
N TRP A 209 2.01 -8.56 13.69
CA TRP A 209 1.09 -9.24 12.78
C TRP A 209 1.84 -9.79 11.57
N GLU A 210 1.58 -11.05 11.24
CA GLU A 210 2.04 -11.65 9.99
C GLU A 210 1.10 -11.26 8.84
N LEU A 211 1.65 -10.78 7.73
CA LEU A 211 0.85 -10.34 6.57
C LEU A 211 -0.11 -11.41 6.04
N ASP A 212 0.23 -12.70 6.13
CA ASP A 212 -0.60 -13.85 5.73
C ASP A 212 -1.37 -14.52 6.89
N GLY A 213 -1.38 -13.94 8.09
CA GLY A 213 -2.02 -14.53 9.26
C GLY A 213 -3.55 -14.45 9.19
N VAL A 214 -4.26 -15.44 8.67
CA VAL A 214 -5.74 -15.36 8.61
C VAL A 214 -6.42 -15.60 9.98
N GLY A 215 -5.67 -16.16 10.95
CA GLY A 215 -6.22 -16.67 12.22
C GLY A 215 -6.71 -15.64 13.24
N GLN A 216 -6.30 -14.37 13.16
CA GLN A 216 -6.74 -13.34 14.14
C GLN A 216 -7.58 -12.22 13.50
N LEU A 217 -8.23 -12.51 12.37
CA LEU A 217 -9.10 -11.52 11.69
C LEU A 217 -10.20 -10.97 12.60
N ALA A 218 -10.79 -11.82 13.45
CA ALA A 218 -11.78 -11.39 14.45
C ALA A 218 -11.20 -10.40 15.46
N HIS A 219 -9.94 -10.61 15.88
CA HIS A 219 -9.24 -9.69 16.78
C HIS A 219 -8.98 -8.34 16.10
N LEU A 220 -8.50 -8.34 14.85
CA LEU A 220 -8.31 -7.11 14.08
C LEU A 220 -9.60 -6.30 13.90
N LYS A 221 -10.74 -6.98 13.69
CA LYS A 221 -12.05 -6.31 13.63
C LYS A 221 -12.41 -5.67 14.96
N SER A 222 -12.21 -6.36 16.07
CA SER A 222 -12.45 -5.81 17.41
C SER A 222 -11.59 -4.57 17.67
N LEU A 223 -10.29 -4.62 17.31
CA LEU A 223 -9.38 -3.47 17.40
C LEU A 223 -9.85 -2.31 16.51
N ALA A 224 -10.27 -2.59 15.28
CA ALA A 224 -10.77 -1.58 14.36
C ALA A 224 -12.05 -0.90 14.88
N SER A 225 -13.01 -1.66 15.42
CA SER A 225 -14.23 -1.10 16.02
C SER A 225 -13.90 -0.20 17.21
N ARG A 226 -13.05 -0.67 18.14
CA ARG A 226 -12.61 0.12 19.29
C ARG A 226 -11.92 1.42 18.86
N ASP A 227 -11.02 1.34 17.88
CA ASP A 227 -10.26 2.50 17.43
C ASP A 227 -11.14 3.47 16.62
N PHE A 228 -12.13 2.96 15.88
CA PHE A 228 -13.15 3.79 15.22
C PHE A 228 -14.00 4.54 16.25
N GLU A 229 -14.54 3.87 17.26
CA GLU A 229 -15.34 4.52 18.32
C GLU A 229 -14.57 5.66 19.00
N ARG A 230 -13.27 5.47 19.23
CA ARG A 230 -12.40 6.51 19.81
C ARG A 230 -12.16 7.69 18.86
N LEU A 231 -12.03 7.44 17.56
CA LEU A 231 -11.63 8.45 16.57
C LEU A 231 -12.82 9.04 15.80
N ALA A 232 -14.03 8.51 15.98
CA ALA A 232 -15.22 8.87 15.19
C ALA A 232 -15.49 10.37 15.21
N ALA A 233 -15.45 10.99 16.39
CA ALA A 233 -15.68 12.43 16.54
C ALA A 233 -14.62 13.29 15.83
N GLU A 234 -13.34 12.88 15.89
CA GLU A 234 -12.24 13.56 15.21
C GLU A 234 -12.37 13.43 13.69
N ILE A 235 -12.66 12.21 13.20
CA ILE A 235 -12.89 11.93 11.77
C ILE A 235 -14.07 12.74 11.25
N GLU A 236 -15.19 12.75 11.98
CA GLU A 236 -16.38 13.52 11.60
C GLU A 236 -16.07 15.02 11.54
N THR A 237 -15.37 15.55 12.54
CA THR A 237 -14.96 16.96 12.58
C THR A 237 -14.04 17.30 11.41
N PHE A 238 -13.08 16.43 11.09
CA PHE A 238 -12.14 16.62 9.98
C PHE A 238 -12.85 16.61 8.61
N ILE A 239 -13.84 15.73 8.43
CA ILE A 239 -14.64 15.67 7.19
C ILE A 239 -15.55 16.90 7.07
N ARG A 240 -16.24 17.30 8.14
CA ARG A 240 -17.20 18.41 8.12
C ARG A 240 -16.57 19.79 8.05
N SER A 241 -15.38 19.96 8.63
CA SER A 241 -14.65 21.23 8.57
C SER A 241 -14.02 21.52 7.20
N GLY A 242 -14.17 20.59 6.24
CA GLY A 242 -13.71 20.76 4.86
C GLY A 242 -14.73 21.58 4.10
N ARG A 243 -14.51 22.88 4.03
CA ARG A 243 -15.16 23.78 3.07
C ARG A 243 -14.13 24.23 2.07
#